data_AF-R9ART7-F1
#
_entry.id   AF-R9ART7-F1
#
_cell.length_a   1.000
_cell.length_b   1.000
_cell.length_c   1.000
_cell.angle_alpha   90.00
_cell.angle_beta   90.00
_cell.angle_gamma   90.00
#
_symmetry.space_group_name_H-M   'P 1'
#
loop_
_entity.id
_entity.type
_entity.pdbx_description
1 polymer ?
#
loop_
_entity_poly.entity_id
_entity_poly.type
_entity_poly.pdbx_seq_one_letter_code
_entity_poly.pdbx_strand_id
1 'polypeptide(L)'
;MSGLVRQLLRNNRRNINLREFHSTRRRCSGWSESKENKDVIPSTNPPQPPLSTTPTLDFFKDLGKADRVYHPFDTYKFVTTLQAYAYSRRVSEIIMVATRTLLIQHALIARSSLMTREDLENSSYLFQAALTELRVELSIRGRADASALRSLTTALTREVDGLEQKMKEDVGGLKDDIELDMNNRKDETQSDGKAFEINVQSLNNRITVATGELRTEVERDKWDTTIRVVGVIFFEAVCIVAAVLLSDPEDVQKKKHKTRLPTAEELGIRETEDEVQQRVI
;
A
#
# COMPACT_ATOMS: atom_id res chain seq x y z
N MET A 1 -14.75 21.72 -51.86
CA MET A 1 -14.04 20.92 -50.84
C MET A 1 -14.22 19.41 -51.04
N SER A 2 -13.67 18.82 -52.11
CA SER A 2 -13.78 17.35 -52.33
C SER A 2 -12.54 16.69 -52.96
N GLY A 3 -11.43 17.44 -53.06
CA GLY A 3 -10.15 16.96 -53.58
C GLY A 3 -9.12 16.60 -52.50
N LEU A 4 -9.02 17.42 -51.44
CA LEU A 4 -8.00 17.26 -50.39
C LEU A 4 -8.26 16.07 -49.45
N VAL A 5 -9.52 15.70 -49.21
CA VAL A 5 -9.88 14.55 -48.36
C VAL A 5 -9.61 13.21 -49.07
N ARG A 6 -9.65 13.16 -50.42
CA ARG A 6 -9.30 11.96 -51.21
C ARG A 6 -7.80 11.79 -51.44
N GLN A 7 -7.01 12.83 -51.17
CA GLN A 7 -5.55 12.77 -51.27
C GLN A 7 -4.93 12.20 -49.98
N LEU A 8 -5.52 12.50 -48.81
CA LEU A 8 -5.04 12.00 -47.51
C LEU A 8 -5.34 10.51 -47.28
N LEU A 9 -6.43 9.96 -47.83
CA LEU A 9 -6.73 8.51 -47.74
C LEU A 9 -5.94 7.63 -48.72
N ARG A 10 -5.33 8.22 -49.76
CA ARG A 10 -4.46 7.48 -50.71
C ARG A 10 -3.01 7.39 -50.25
N ASN A 11 -2.56 8.30 -49.39
CA ASN A 11 -1.18 8.33 -48.91
C ASN A 11 -0.96 7.40 -47.70
N ASN A 12 -2.03 6.97 -47.02
CA ASN A 12 -1.97 6.06 -45.87
C ASN A 12 -2.22 4.57 -46.24
N ARG A 13 -1.87 4.17 -47.47
CA ARG A 13 -2.03 2.78 -47.96
C ARG A 13 -0.87 2.27 -48.81
N ARG A 14 0.30 2.93 -48.74
CA ARG A 14 1.53 2.52 -49.45
C ARG A 14 2.77 2.54 -48.57
N ASN A 15 2.64 2.03 -47.34
CA ASN A 15 3.79 1.64 -46.53
C ASN A 15 3.53 0.27 -45.89
N ILE A 16 3.17 -0.71 -46.73
CA ILE A 16 3.33 -2.13 -46.39
C ILE A 16 4.76 -2.47 -46.81
N ASN A 17 5.70 -2.11 -45.94
CA ASN A 17 7.09 -2.53 -46.02
C ASN A 17 7.14 -4.02 -45.72
N LEU A 18 7.27 -4.84 -46.76
CA LEU A 18 7.59 -6.28 -46.74
C LEU A 18 9.08 -6.50 -46.41
N ARG A 19 9.57 -5.84 -45.36
CA ARG A 19 10.93 -6.01 -44.81
C ARG A 19 10.91 -5.63 -43.34
N GLU A 20 10.52 -6.58 -42.51
CA GLU A 20 11.02 -6.80 -41.16
C GLU A 20 10.33 -8.06 -40.60
N PHE A 21 10.70 -9.22 -41.13
CA PHE A 21 10.24 -10.53 -40.63
C PHE A 21 11.32 -11.25 -39.82
N HIS A 22 12.32 -10.52 -39.30
CA HIS A 22 13.39 -11.10 -38.50
C HIS A 22 13.94 -10.08 -37.47
N SER A 23 13.19 -9.72 -36.43
CA SER A 23 13.80 -9.23 -35.18
C SER A 23 12.81 -8.99 -34.03
N THR A 24 12.03 -10.00 -33.64
CA THR A 24 11.41 -10.02 -32.30
C THR A 24 11.38 -11.43 -31.73
N ARG A 25 12.55 -12.06 -31.75
CA ARG A 25 12.89 -13.16 -30.83
C ARG A 25 14.00 -12.67 -29.91
N ARG A 26 13.73 -11.65 -29.08
CA ARG A 26 14.47 -11.47 -27.83
C ARG A 26 14.03 -12.64 -26.97
N ARG A 27 14.78 -13.75 -26.94
CA ARG A 27 15.90 -13.97 -26.04
C ARG A 27 15.48 -13.70 -24.59
N CYS A 28 14.55 -14.51 -24.08
CA CYS A 28 14.55 -14.89 -22.67
C CYS A 28 15.69 -15.89 -22.47
N SER A 29 16.94 -15.39 -22.46
CA SER A 29 18.08 -16.14 -21.92
C SER A 29 18.17 -15.79 -20.45
N GLY A 30 17.57 -16.65 -19.63
CA GLY A 30 17.56 -16.54 -18.18
C GLY A 30 17.04 -17.81 -17.53
N TRP A 31 17.27 -18.97 -18.17
CA TRP A 31 17.22 -20.23 -17.44
C TRP A 31 18.51 -20.32 -16.65
N SER A 32 18.42 -19.90 -15.38
CA SER A 32 19.42 -20.21 -14.36
C SER A 32 19.64 -21.71 -14.39
N GLU A 33 20.90 -22.08 -14.60
CA GLU A 33 21.44 -23.43 -14.62
C GLU A 33 21.33 -24.04 -13.21
N SER A 34 20.12 -24.47 -12.86
CA SER A 34 19.86 -25.28 -11.69
C SER A 34 20.29 -26.70 -12.03
N LYS A 35 21.45 -27.08 -11.47
CA LYS A 35 22.05 -28.41 -11.44
C LYS A 35 21.02 -29.52 -11.70
N GLU A 36 21.24 -30.19 -12.82
CA GLU A 36 20.58 -31.40 -13.27
C GLU A 36 20.45 -32.41 -12.12
N ASN A 37 19.30 -32.39 -11.44
CA ASN A 37 18.90 -33.50 -10.59
C ASN A 37 18.37 -34.59 -11.52
N LYS A 38 19.24 -35.57 -11.80
CA LYS A 38 18.95 -36.75 -12.61
C LYS A 38 18.00 -37.70 -11.88
N ASP A 39 16.75 -37.29 -11.71
CA ASP A 39 15.70 -38.18 -11.21
C ASP A 39 14.58 -38.29 -12.24
N VAL A 40 14.75 -39.29 -13.09
CA VAL A 40 13.69 -40.11 -13.71
C VAL A 40 12.62 -39.33 -14.49
N ILE A 41 12.98 -38.93 -15.72
CA ILE A 41 12.00 -38.89 -16.81
C ILE A 41 11.69 -40.38 -17.12
N PRO A 42 10.44 -40.87 -16.96
CA PRO A 42 10.11 -42.17 -17.50
C PRO A 42 10.20 -42.07 -19.01
N SER A 43 11.15 -42.81 -19.57
CA SER A 43 11.28 -43.04 -21.00
C SER A 43 9.92 -43.18 -21.66
N THR A 44 9.67 -42.37 -22.69
CA THR A 44 8.69 -42.61 -23.74
C THR A 44 9.07 -43.88 -24.51
N ASN A 45 8.94 -45.03 -23.85
CA ASN A 45 8.71 -46.29 -24.53
C ASN A 45 7.19 -46.43 -24.68
N PRO A 46 6.67 -46.95 -25.82
CA PRO A 46 5.33 -47.52 -25.81
C PRO A 46 5.25 -48.48 -24.62
N PRO A 47 4.13 -48.50 -23.86
CA PRO A 47 4.06 -49.28 -22.64
C PRO A 47 4.43 -50.72 -22.96
N GLN A 48 5.63 -51.14 -22.53
CA GLN A 48 5.98 -52.54 -22.48
C GLN A 48 4.97 -53.21 -21.54
N PRO A 49 4.52 -54.43 -21.87
CA PRO A 49 3.53 -55.12 -21.07
C PRO A 49 3.98 -55.12 -19.60
N PRO A 50 3.14 -54.67 -18.64
CA PRO A 50 3.48 -54.84 -17.25
C PRO A 50 3.70 -56.33 -17.01
N LEU A 51 4.84 -56.67 -16.39
CA LEU A 51 5.04 -57.98 -15.78
C LEU A 51 3.92 -58.18 -14.75
N SER A 52 2.87 -58.87 -15.20
CA SER A 52 1.93 -59.67 -14.43
C SER A 52 1.83 -59.32 -12.94
N THR A 53 1.01 -58.31 -12.61
CA THR A 53 0.33 -58.23 -11.31
C THR A 53 -1.07 -57.66 -11.50
N THR A 54 -1.81 -58.22 -12.45
CA THR A 54 -3.26 -58.20 -12.36
C THR A 54 -3.62 -59.06 -11.14
N PRO A 55 -4.46 -58.64 -10.19
CA PRO A 55 -5.16 -59.61 -9.37
C PRO A 55 -5.91 -60.49 -10.37
N THR A 56 -5.40 -61.70 -10.57
CA THR A 56 -6.07 -62.71 -11.36
C THR A 56 -7.41 -62.92 -10.67
N LEU A 57 -8.47 -62.29 -11.19
CA LEU A 57 -9.81 -62.77 -10.93
C LEU A 57 -9.82 -64.17 -11.51
N ASP A 58 -9.58 -65.15 -10.65
CA ASP A 58 -9.53 -66.60 -10.90
C ASP A 58 -10.91 -67.14 -11.35
N PHE A 59 -11.71 -66.35 -12.07
CA PHE A 59 -13.03 -66.73 -12.53
C PHE A 59 -12.98 -67.76 -13.67
N PHE A 60 -11.87 -67.87 -14.39
CA PHE A 60 -11.80 -68.64 -15.65
C PHE A 60 -10.90 -69.88 -15.61
N LYS A 61 -10.41 -70.30 -14.43
CA LYS A 61 -9.46 -71.42 -14.31
C LYS A 61 -10.06 -72.79 -14.68
N ASP A 62 -11.39 -72.89 -14.80
CA ASP A 62 -12.07 -74.16 -15.12
C ASP A 62 -12.64 -74.28 -16.54
N LEU A 63 -12.56 -73.23 -17.38
CA LEU A 63 -13.11 -73.27 -18.75
C LEU A 63 -12.15 -73.89 -19.79
N GLY A 64 -10.94 -74.28 -19.38
CA GLY A 64 -9.89 -74.83 -20.26
C GLY A 64 -9.85 -76.35 -20.40
N LYS A 65 -10.76 -77.11 -19.77
CA LYS A 65 -10.76 -78.58 -19.77
C LYS A 65 -11.75 -79.20 -20.78
N ALA A 66 -12.01 -78.54 -21.89
CA ALA A 66 -12.89 -79.08 -22.94
C ALA A 66 -12.11 -79.41 -24.22
N ASP A 67 -11.06 -80.22 -24.10
CA ASP A 67 -10.41 -80.89 -25.25
C ASP A 67 -11.19 -82.14 -25.70
N ARG A 68 -12.42 -82.30 -25.20
CA ARG A 68 -13.41 -83.20 -25.80
C ARG A 68 -14.19 -82.36 -26.77
N VAL A 69 -14.11 -82.69 -28.06
CA VAL A 69 -15.01 -82.17 -29.09
C VAL A 69 -16.45 -82.32 -28.58
N TYR A 70 -16.99 -81.26 -28.00
CA TYR A 70 -18.31 -81.23 -27.42
C TYR A 70 -19.27 -81.27 -28.60
N HIS A 71 -19.80 -82.44 -28.93
CA HIS A 71 -20.84 -82.57 -29.93
C HIS A 71 -22.13 -82.02 -29.30
N PRO A 72 -22.63 -80.83 -29.71
CA PRO A 72 -23.71 -80.16 -28.98
C PRO A 72 -25.04 -80.94 -29.04
N PHE A 73 -25.16 -81.90 -29.96
CA PHE A 73 -26.39 -82.65 -30.18
C PHE A 73 -26.16 -84.11 -30.61
N ASP A 74 -26.28 -85.07 -29.71
CA ASP A 74 -26.15 -86.50 -30.06
C ASP A 74 -27.37 -87.00 -30.84
N THR A 75 -27.19 -87.19 -32.16
CA THR A 75 -28.24 -87.63 -33.07
C THR A 75 -28.64 -89.09 -32.85
N TYR A 76 -27.71 -89.94 -32.44
CA TYR A 76 -27.98 -91.37 -32.25
C TYR A 76 -28.81 -91.59 -30.99
N LYS A 77 -28.38 -90.99 -29.87
CA LYS A 77 -29.16 -91.04 -28.62
C LYS A 77 -30.55 -90.46 -28.81
N PHE A 78 -30.68 -89.32 -29.48
CA PHE A 78 -31.98 -88.69 -29.73
C PHE A 78 -32.93 -89.56 -30.57
N VAL A 79 -32.44 -90.23 -31.62
CA VAL A 79 -33.27 -91.12 -32.44
C VAL A 79 -33.63 -92.40 -31.69
N THR A 80 -32.68 -92.98 -30.94
CA THR A 80 -32.92 -94.22 -30.16
C THR A 80 -33.93 -94.00 -29.01
N THR A 81 -33.92 -92.85 -28.35
CA THR A 81 -34.92 -92.52 -27.32
C THR A 81 -36.31 -92.38 -27.93
N LEU A 82 -36.46 -91.68 -29.06
CA LEU A 82 -37.75 -91.57 -29.74
C LEU A 82 -38.28 -92.93 -30.22
N GLN A 83 -37.42 -93.82 -30.70
CA GLN A 83 -37.83 -95.18 -31.06
C GLN A 83 -38.30 -96.00 -29.83
N ALA A 84 -37.67 -95.80 -28.66
CA ALA A 84 -38.10 -96.45 -27.42
C ALA A 84 -39.51 -95.98 -26.95
N TYR A 85 -39.94 -94.78 -27.31
CA TYR A 85 -41.29 -94.24 -27.05
C TYR A 85 -42.30 -94.55 -28.19
N ALA A 86 -42.05 -95.60 -28.98
CA ALA A 86 -42.94 -96.09 -30.05
C ALA A 86 -43.12 -95.17 -31.27
N TYR A 87 -42.21 -94.23 -31.53
CA TYR A 87 -42.19 -93.46 -32.78
C TYR A 87 -41.54 -94.25 -33.92
N SER A 88 -42.10 -94.11 -35.13
CA SER A 88 -41.51 -94.71 -36.34
C SER A 88 -40.14 -94.11 -36.65
N ARG A 89 -39.19 -94.96 -37.06
CA ARG A 89 -37.82 -94.56 -37.38
C ARG A 89 -37.74 -93.35 -38.32
N ARG A 90 -38.59 -93.31 -39.36
CA ARG A 90 -38.63 -92.19 -40.32
C ARG A 90 -39.04 -90.86 -39.67
N VAL A 91 -40.01 -90.90 -38.75
CA VAL A 91 -40.49 -89.71 -38.03
C VAL A 91 -39.42 -89.22 -37.06
N SER A 92 -38.79 -90.13 -36.32
CA SER A 92 -37.68 -89.81 -35.43
C SER A 92 -36.49 -89.18 -36.16
N GLU A 93 -36.16 -89.67 -37.37
CA GLU A 93 -35.12 -89.09 -38.23
C GLU A 93 -35.49 -87.67 -38.70
N ILE A 94 -36.75 -87.42 -39.08
CA ILE A 94 -37.21 -86.07 -39.50
C ILE A 94 -37.14 -85.09 -38.33
N ILE A 95 -37.63 -85.47 -37.14
CA ILE A 95 -37.59 -84.63 -35.94
C ILE A 95 -36.14 -84.32 -35.55
N MET A 96 -35.25 -85.31 -35.66
CA MET A 96 -33.81 -85.14 -35.40
C MET A 96 -33.19 -84.10 -36.34
N VAL A 97 -33.50 -84.16 -37.65
CA VAL A 97 -32.99 -83.19 -38.62
C VAL A 97 -33.53 -81.79 -38.33
N ALA A 98 -34.82 -81.66 -37.99
CA ALA A 98 -35.44 -80.39 -37.65
C ALA A 98 -34.84 -79.76 -36.37
N THR A 99 -34.61 -80.54 -35.32
CA THR A 99 -34.02 -80.02 -34.07
C THR A 99 -32.54 -79.68 -34.26
N ARG A 100 -31.78 -80.50 -34.99
CA ARG A 100 -30.37 -80.23 -35.32
C ARG A 100 -30.21 -78.92 -36.09
N THR A 101 -31.06 -78.68 -37.09
CA THR A 101 -30.99 -77.47 -37.92
C THR A 101 -31.34 -76.22 -37.11
N LEU A 102 -32.37 -76.29 -36.27
CA LEU A 102 -32.73 -75.19 -35.36
C LEU A 102 -31.60 -74.87 -34.36
N LEU A 103 -30.99 -75.90 -33.76
CA LEU A 103 -29.85 -75.73 -32.85
C LEU A 103 -28.66 -75.06 -33.54
N ILE A 104 -28.32 -75.49 -34.75
CA ILE A 104 -27.23 -74.88 -35.53
C ILE A 104 -27.54 -73.41 -35.82
N GLN A 105 -28.77 -73.08 -36.24
CA GLN A 105 -29.17 -71.71 -36.52
C GLN A 105 -29.03 -70.81 -35.29
N HIS A 106 -29.54 -71.23 -34.13
CA HIS A 106 -29.41 -70.46 -32.89
C HIS A 106 -27.96 -70.39 -32.39
N ALA A 107 -27.17 -71.44 -32.56
CA ALA A 107 -25.76 -71.43 -32.20
C ALA A 107 -24.96 -70.44 -33.06
N LEU A 108 -25.27 -70.31 -34.35
CA LEU A 108 -24.62 -69.34 -35.23
C LEU A 108 -24.98 -67.90 -34.85
N ILE A 109 -26.26 -67.64 -34.54
CA ILE A 109 -26.70 -66.31 -34.06
C ILE A 109 -26.00 -65.98 -32.74
N ALA A 110 -26.00 -66.90 -31.77
CA ALA A 110 -25.32 -66.70 -30.50
C ALA A 110 -23.82 -66.45 -30.70
N ARG A 111 -23.15 -67.21 -31.58
CA ARG A 111 -21.72 -67.03 -31.87
C ARG A 111 -21.42 -65.70 -32.56
N SER A 112 -22.36 -65.12 -33.31
CA SER A 112 -22.21 -63.78 -33.90
C SER A 112 -22.40 -62.65 -32.88
N SER A 113 -23.19 -62.88 -31.83
CA SER A 113 -23.38 -61.91 -30.73
C SER A 113 -22.37 -62.03 -29.60
N LEU A 114 -21.70 -63.18 -29.48
CA LEU A 114 -20.69 -63.43 -28.47
C LEU A 114 -19.34 -62.96 -29.00
N MET A 115 -18.77 -61.97 -28.34
CA MET A 115 -17.41 -61.52 -28.62
C MET A 115 -16.43 -62.65 -28.29
N THR A 116 -15.45 -62.85 -29.16
CA THR A 116 -14.44 -63.88 -28.89
C THR A 116 -13.63 -63.49 -27.67
N ARG A 117 -13.06 -64.49 -26.99
CA ARG A 117 -12.19 -64.24 -25.84
C ARG A 117 -11.01 -63.33 -26.22
N GLU A 118 -10.48 -63.52 -27.41
CA GLU A 118 -9.37 -62.74 -27.96
C GLU A 118 -9.76 -61.27 -28.16
N ASP A 119 -10.94 -61.00 -28.71
CA ASP A 119 -11.45 -59.63 -28.88
C ASP A 119 -11.67 -58.93 -27.53
N LEU A 120 -12.20 -59.66 -26.53
CA LEU A 120 -12.38 -59.13 -25.18
C LEU A 120 -11.03 -58.78 -24.55
N GLU A 121 -10.06 -59.69 -24.61
CA GLU A 121 -8.72 -59.46 -24.08
C GLU A 121 -8.05 -58.26 -24.78
N ASN A 122 -8.08 -58.19 -26.11
CA ASN A 122 -7.55 -57.05 -26.89
C ASN A 122 -8.20 -55.70 -26.50
N SER A 123 -9.53 -55.65 -26.41
CA SER A 123 -10.23 -54.44 -25.98
C SER A 123 -9.82 -54.01 -24.57
N SER A 124 -9.69 -54.98 -23.66
CA SER A 124 -9.25 -54.72 -22.29
C SER A 124 -7.83 -54.15 -22.22
N TYR A 125 -6.92 -54.62 -23.09
CA TYR A 125 -5.56 -54.09 -23.19
C TYR A 125 -5.56 -52.64 -23.67
N LEU A 126 -6.32 -52.31 -24.71
CA LEU A 126 -6.44 -50.93 -25.22
C LEU A 126 -7.02 -49.99 -24.16
N PHE A 127 -8.05 -50.43 -23.43
CA PHE A 127 -8.61 -49.64 -22.33
C PHE A 127 -7.60 -49.44 -21.20
N GLN A 128 -6.87 -50.48 -20.80
CA GLN A 128 -5.85 -50.35 -19.77
C GLN A 128 -4.71 -49.43 -20.20
N ALA A 129 -4.27 -49.50 -21.47
CA ALA A 129 -3.26 -48.60 -22.02
C ALA A 129 -3.73 -47.14 -22.01
N ALA A 130 -4.97 -46.86 -22.44
CA ALA A 130 -5.53 -45.52 -22.41
C ALA A 130 -5.67 -44.98 -20.98
N LEU A 131 -6.04 -45.83 -20.01
CA LEU A 131 -6.14 -45.45 -18.61
C LEU A 131 -4.78 -45.17 -17.96
N THR A 132 -3.74 -45.93 -18.31
CA THR A 132 -2.38 -45.65 -17.81
C THR A 132 -1.83 -44.37 -18.42
N GLU A 133 -2.06 -44.13 -19.71
CA GLU A 133 -1.70 -42.88 -20.39
C GLU A 133 -2.40 -41.68 -19.72
N LEU A 134 -3.71 -41.74 -19.52
CA LEU A 134 -4.47 -40.67 -18.86
C LEU A 134 -3.98 -40.40 -17.43
N ARG A 135 -3.65 -41.45 -16.67
CA ARG A 135 -3.11 -41.29 -15.30
C ARG A 135 -1.76 -40.58 -15.30
N VAL A 136 -0.88 -40.95 -16.24
CA VAL A 136 0.43 -40.31 -16.39
C VAL A 136 0.25 -38.85 -16.80
N GLU A 137 -0.61 -38.58 -17.79
CA GLU A 137 -0.89 -37.22 -18.24
C GLU A 137 -1.46 -36.36 -17.09
N LEU A 138 -2.44 -36.87 -16.35
CA LEU A 138 -3.00 -36.17 -15.20
C LEU A 138 -1.96 -35.91 -14.11
N SER A 139 -1.08 -36.88 -13.86
CA SER A 139 0.01 -36.75 -12.89
C SER A 139 1.04 -35.69 -13.30
N ILE A 140 1.34 -35.60 -14.59
CA ILE A 140 2.24 -34.59 -15.15
C ILE A 140 1.58 -33.21 -15.09
N ARG A 141 0.32 -33.08 -15.55
CA ARG A 141 -0.45 -31.84 -15.47
C ARG A 141 -0.57 -31.34 -14.04
N GLY A 142 -0.91 -32.22 -13.10
CA GLY A 142 -1.00 -31.87 -11.68
C GLY A 142 0.32 -31.37 -11.09
N ARG A 143 1.47 -31.95 -11.49
CA ARG A 143 2.79 -31.43 -11.08
C ARG A 143 3.10 -30.08 -11.70
N ALA A 144 2.79 -29.89 -12.99
CA ALA A 144 2.97 -28.63 -13.69
C ALA A 144 2.14 -27.50 -13.03
N ASP A 145 0.86 -27.74 -12.78
CA ASP A 145 -0.03 -26.79 -12.10
C ASP A 145 0.47 -26.48 -10.69
N ALA A 146 0.87 -27.49 -9.93
CA ALA A 146 1.42 -27.28 -8.59
C ALA A 146 2.73 -26.46 -8.62
N SER A 147 3.57 -26.62 -9.65
CA SER A 147 4.77 -25.79 -9.82
C SER A 147 4.44 -24.36 -10.22
N ALA A 148 3.44 -24.17 -11.08
CA ALA A 148 2.97 -22.85 -11.51
C ALA A 148 2.37 -22.08 -10.33
N LEU A 149 1.53 -22.73 -9.51
CA LEU A 149 0.97 -22.15 -8.30
C LEU A 149 2.05 -21.73 -7.32
N ARG A 150 3.07 -22.58 -7.07
CA ARG A 150 4.20 -22.21 -6.20
C ARG A 150 4.96 -20.98 -6.72
N SER A 151 5.18 -20.91 -8.04
CA SER A 151 5.80 -19.73 -8.66
C SER A 151 4.97 -18.48 -8.44
N LEU A 152 3.65 -18.56 -8.68
CA LEU A 152 2.73 -17.43 -8.48
C LEU A 152 2.66 -17.00 -7.01
N THR A 153 2.57 -17.94 -6.06
CA THR A 153 2.63 -17.63 -4.63
C THR A 153 3.93 -16.91 -4.28
N THR A 154 5.08 -17.39 -4.77
CA THR A 154 6.37 -16.77 -4.46
C THR A 154 6.50 -15.37 -5.10
N ALA A 155 5.90 -15.15 -6.26
CA ALA A 155 5.84 -13.82 -6.87
C ALA A 155 4.96 -12.87 -6.03
N LEU A 156 3.77 -13.33 -5.63
CA LEU A 156 2.85 -12.55 -4.80
C LEU A 156 3.47 -12.19 -3.44
N THR A 157 4.18 -13.13 -2.80
CA THR A 157 4.90 -12.84 -1.54
C THR A 157 5.92 -11.71 -1.74
N ARG A 158 6.70 -11.73 -2.83
CA ARG A 158 7.65 -10.64 -3.14
C ARG A 158 6.96 -9.30 -3.38
N GLU A 159 5.80 -9.31 -4.03
CA GLU A 159 5.02 -8.08 -4.23
C GLU A 159 4.48 -7.52 -2.91
N VAL A 160 4.02 -8.40 -2.02
CA VAL A 160 3.57 -8.01 -0.66
C VAL A 160 4.74 -7.45 0.15
N ASP A 161 5.88 -8.13 0.18
CA ASP A 161 7.08 -7.66 0.89
C ASP A 161 7.56 -6.31 0.35
N GLY A 162 7.54 -6.14 -0.98
CA GLY A 162 7.89 -4.88 -1.63
C GLY A 162 6.92 -3.75 -1.28
N LEU A 163 5.63 -4.06 -1.18
CA LEU A 163 4.62 -3.08 -0.81
C LEU A 163 4.72 -2.70 0.67
N GLU A 164 5.02 -3.66 1.55
CA GLU A 164 5.26 -3.42 2.97
C GLU A 164 6.49 -2.51 3.17
N GLN A 165 7.60 -2.81 2.47
CA GLN A 165 8.79 -1.98 2.52
C GLN A 165 8.50 -0.56 2.05
N LYS A 166 7.81 -0.41 0.90
CA LYS A 166 7.43 0.91 0.40
C LYS A 166 6.55 1.67 1.38
N MET A 167 5.55 1.01 1.97
CA MET A 167 4.69 1.64 2.96
C MET A 167 5.48 2.11 4.18
N LYS A 168 6.46 1.32 4.64
CA LYS A 168 7.33 1.69 5.75
C LYS A 168 8.23 2.87 5.41
N GLU A 169 8.77 2.91 4.20
CA GLU A 169 9.55 4.05 3.69
C GLU A 169 8.67 5.31 3.59
N ASP A 170 7.48 5.21 3.02
CA ASP A 170 6.53 6.32 2.89
C ASP A 170 6.09 6.85 4.27
N VAL A 171 5.77 5.96 5.21
CA VAL A 171 5.41 6.35 6.59
C VAL A 171 6.61 6.96 7.33
N GLY A 172 7.82 6.42 7.11
CA GLY A 172 9.05 6.99 7.66
C GLY A 172 9.31 8.39 7.12
N GLY A 173 9.21 8.58 5.80
CA GLY A 173 9.36 9.87 5.16
C GLY A 173 8.33 10.89 5.64
N LEU A 174 7.05 10.50 5.73
CA LEU A 174 6.01 11.37 6.28
C LEU A 174 6.27 11.77 7.73
N LYS A 175 6.81 10.85 8.54
CA LYS A 175 7.16 11.16 9.93
C LYS A 175 8.31 12.17 10.00
N ASP A 176 9.36 11.96 9.20
CA ASP A 176 10.52 12.84 9.15
C ASP A 176 10.11 14.24 8.61
N ASP A 177 9.22 14.30 7.62
CA ASP A 177 8.65 15.54 7.10
C ASP A 177 7.85 16.30 8.17
N ILE A 178 7.03 15.60 8.95
CA ILE A 178 6.28 16.19 10.07
C ILE A 178 7.24 16.70 11.16
N GLU A 179 8.30 15.95 11.46
CA GLU A 179 9.29 16.36 12.46
C GLU A 179 10.06 17.60 12.00
N LEU A 180 10.42 17.67 10.72
CA LEU A 180 11.04 18.83 10.10
C LEU A 180 10.11 20.04 10.16
N ASP A 181 8.85 19.90 9.75
CA ASP A 181 7.88 21.01 9.81
C ASP A 181 7.66 21.49 11.24
N MET A 182 7.51 20.56 12.20
CA MET A 182 7.40 20.91 13.61
C MET A 182 8.62 21.68 14.11
N ASN A 183 9.83 21.23 13.76
CA ASN A 183 11.05 21.93 14.16
C ASN A 183 11.15 23.31 13.50
N ASN A 184 10.82 23.42 12.21
CA ASN A 184 10.82 24.69 11.49
C ASN A 184 9.82 25.68 12.10
N ARG A 185 8.60 25.24 12.45
CA ARG A 185 7.61 26.09 13.13
C ARG A 185 8.05 26.51 14.53
N LYS A 186 8.75 25.64 15.25
CA LYS A 186 9.34 25.97 16.55
C LYS A 186 10.45 27.01 16.40
N ASP A 187 11.32 26.85 15.42
CA ASP A 187 12.41 27.78 15.14
C ASP A 187 11.88 29.14 14.67
N GLU A 188 10.85 29.15 13.82
CA GLU A 188 10.12 30.37 13.40
C GLU A 188 9.52 31.08 14.63
N THR A 189 8.80 30.36 15.47
CA THR A 189 8.21 30.94 16.70
C THR A 189 9.29 31.50 17.64
N GLN A 190 10.43 30.81 17.78
CA GLN A 190 11.55 31.30 18.58
C GLN A 190 12.23 32.52 17.94
N SER A 191 12.38 32.54 16.63
CA SER A 191 12.91 33.67 15.88
C SER A 191 12.03 34.91 16.05
N ASP A 192 10.71 34.75 15.92
CA ASP A 192 9.74 35.81 16.14
C ASP A 192 9.77 36.31 17.59
N GLY A 193 9.89 35.40 18.55
CA GLY A 193 10.07 35.75 19.97
C GLY A 193 11.32 36.60 20.21
N LYS A 194 12.46 36.21 19.61
CA LYS A 194 13.71 36.98 19.68
C LYS A 194 13.59 38.34 19.00
N ALA A 195 12.91 38.41 17.85
CA ALA A 195 12.67 39.67 17.15
C ALA A 195 11.81 40.61 18.01
N PHE A 196 10.78 40.09 18.68
CA PHE A 196 9.97 40.85 19.62
C PHE A 196 10.79 41.34 20.82
N GLU A 197 11.64 40.49 21.40
CA GLU A 197 12.51 40.87 22.52
C GLU A 197 13.49 41.99 22.14
N ILE A 198 14.12 41.90 20.96
CA ILE A 198 14.98 42.95 20.41
C ILE A 198 14.19 44.26 20.25
N ASN A 199 12.96 44.19 19.72
CA ASN A 199 12.12 45.35 19.55
C ASN A 199 11.78 46.01 20.89
N VAL A 200 11.40 45.21 21.90
CA VAL A 200 11.13 45.70 23.27
C VAL A 200 12.37 46.36 23.87
N GLN A 201 13.55 45.76 23.73
CA GLN A 201 14.79 46.34 24.24
C GLN A 201 15.13 47.66 23.52
N SER A 202 14.95 47.72 22.20
CA SER A 202 15.17 48.94 21.41
C SER A 202 14.20 50.05 21.82
N LEU A 203 12.94 49.71 22.10
CA LEU A 203 11.92 50.65 22.57
C LEU A 203 12.24 51.16 23.97
N ASN A 204 12.66 50.26 24.87
CA ASN A 204 13.08 50.63 26.22
C ASN A 204 14.30 51.56 26.19
N ASN A 205 15.29 51.27 25.35
CA ASN A 205 16.43 52.15 25.14
C ASN A 205 15.96 53.53 24.63
N ARG A 206 15.09 53.56 23.61
CA ARG A 206 14.55 54.82 23.08
C ARG A 206 13.80 55.64 24.13
N ILE A 207 12.98 55.02 24.97
CA ILE A 207 12.28 55.70 26.08
C ILE A 207 13.29 56.23 27.10
N THR A 208 14.33 55.45 27.41
CA THR A 208 15.39 55.86 28.34
C THR A 208 16.12 57.09 27.82
N VAL A 209 16.51 57.11 26.55
CA VAL A 209 17.14 58.26 25.89
C VAL A 209 16.20 59.47 25.88
N ALA A 210 14.93 59.30 25.48
CA ALA A 210 13.95 60.39 25.46
C ALA A 210 13.69 60.97 26.86
N THR A 211 13.67 60.14 27.90
CA THR A 211 13.56 60.60 29.29
C THR A 211 14.80 61.39 29.72
N GLY A 212 15.99 60.97 29.28
CA GLY A 212 17.23 61.71 29.46
C GLY A 212 17.19 63.09 28.78
N GLU A 213 16.76 63.14 27.52
CA GLU A 213 16.59 64.40 26.76
C GLU A 213 15.60 65.34 27.46
N LEU A 214 14.39 64.86 27.81
CA LEU A 214 13.39 65.64 28.55
C LEU A 214 13.92 66.18 29.89
N ARG A 215 14.70 65.38 30.61
CA ARG A 215 15.32 65.83 31.87
C ARG A 215 16.32 66.96 31.62
N THR A 216 17.17 66.83 30.60
CA THR A 216 18.13 67.89 30.24
C THR A 216 17.44 69.15 29.77
N GLU A 217 16.31 69.04 29.06
CA GLU A 217 15.48 70.17 28.65
C GLU A 217 14.89 70.89 29.87
N VAL A 218 14.35 70.14 30.85
CA VAL A 218 13.87 70.72 32.11
C VAL A 218 15.00 71.39 32.91
N GLU A 219 16.19 70.80 32.98
CA GLU A 219 17.34 71.39 33.65
C GLU A 219 17.81 72.67 32.93
N ARG A 220 17.77 72.68 31.59
CA ARG A 220 18.06 73.85 30.77
C ARG A 220 17.06 74.98 31.04
N ASP A 221 15.78 74.68 31.09
CA ASP A 221 14.73 75.66 31.39
C ASP A 221 14.84 76.24 32.81
N LYS A 222 15.17 75.39 33.79
CA LYS A 222 15.48 75.84 35.16
C LYS A 222 16.68 76.76 35.20
N TRP A 223 17.76 76.42 34.48
CA TRP A 223 18.96 77.23 34.40
C TRP A 223 18.68 78.59 33.76
N ASP A 224 17.97 78.60 32.63
CA ASP A 224 17.60 79.81 31.90
C ASP A 224 16.68 80.72 32.74
N THR A 225 15.71 80.13 33.44
CA THR A 225 14.84 80.85 34.38
C THR A 225 15.63 81.44 35.54
N THR A 226 16.62 80.72 36.08
CA THR A 226 17.48 81.23 37.15
C THR A 226 18.31 82.42 36.69
N ILE A 227 18.90 82.36 35.49
CA ILE A 227 19.64 83.48 34.90
C ILE A 227 18.73 84.70 34.73
N ARG A 228 17.51 84.51 34.20
CA ARG A 228 16.53 85.59 34.05
C ARG A 228 16.19 86.23 35.40
N VAL A 229 15.88 85.43 36.43
CA VAL A 229 15.54 85.93 37.77
C VAL A 229 16.71 86.67 38.41
N VAL A 230 17.93 86.11 38.36
CA VAL A 230 19.13 86.78 38.87
C VAL A 230 19.39 88.10 38.13
N GLY A 231 19.17 88.13 36.81
CA GLY A 231 19.26 89.35 36.01
C GLY A 231 18.27 90.43 36.43
N VAL A 232 17.01 90.07 36.73
CA VAL A 232 16.00 91.01 37.24
C VAL A 232 16.40 91.57 38.61
N ILE A 233 16.85 90.72 39.54
CA ILE A 233 17.29 91.16 40.88
C ILE A 233 18.52 92.08 40.77
N PHE A 234 19.48 91.75 39.91
CA PHE A 234 20.65 92.59 39.66
C PHE A 234 20.24 93.95 39.05
N PHE A 235 19.31 93.95 38.09
CA PHE A 235 18.78 95.17 37.49
C PHE A 235 18.08 96.06 38.54
N GLU A 236 17.25 95.48 39.42
CA GLU A 236 16.60 96.20 40.51
C GLU A 236 17.64 96.83 41.46
N ALA A 237 18.66 96.07 41.87
CA ALA A 237 19.74 96.58 42.72
C ALA A 237 20.50 97.74 42.06
N VAL A 238 20.82 97.64 40.76
CA VAL A 238 21.47 98.71 40.00
C VAL A 238 20.56 99.94 39.91
N CYS A 239 19.26 99.77 39.66
CA CYS A 239 18.29 100.86 39.65
C CYS A 239 18.21 101.58 41.01
N ILE A 240 18.23 100.85 42.13
CA ILE A 240 18.25 101.44 43.48
C ILE A 240 19.54 102.24 43.68
N VAL A 241 20.70 101.68 43.33
CA VAL A 241 21.98 102.38 43.43
C VAL A 241 22.02 103.62 42.53
N ALA A 242 21.53 103.52 41.29
CA ALA A 242 21.43 104.65 40.38
C ALA A 242 20.47 105.73 40.90
N ALA A 243 19.32 105.37 41.47
CA ALA A 243 18.40 106.31 42.09
C ALA A 243 19.07 107.02 43.29
N VAL A 244 19.86 106.31 44.09
CA VAL A 244 20.63 106.90 45.20
C VAL A 244 21.78 107.79 44.70
N LEU A 245 22.46 107.42 43.61
CA LEU A 245 23.56 108.21 43.03
C LEU A 245 23.11 109.43 42.23
N LEU A 246 21.93 109.38 41.59
CA LEU A 246 21.28 110.54 40.97
C LEU A 246 20.52 111.41 42.00
N SER A 247 20.45 110.97 43.26
CA SER A 247 19.98 111.80 44.37
C SER A 247 21.15 112.61 44.95
N ASP A 248 21.26 113.88 44.55
CA ASP A 248 22.06 114.87 45.27
C ASP A 248 21.44 115.17 46.66
N PRO A 249 22.22 115.47 47.71
CA PRO A 249 21.79 115.39 49.10
C PRO A 249 21.20 116.70 49.67
N GLU A 250 19.89 116.76 49.85
CA GLU A 250 19.18 117.37 51.00
C GLU A 250 17.91 116.50 51.19
N ASP A 251 17.60 115.87 52.32
CA ASP A 251 17.69 116.31 53.70
C ASP A 251 17.61 115.07 54.63
N VAL A 252 18.49 114.98 55.63
CA VAL A 252 18.51 113.90 56.63
C VAL A 252 18.03 114.47 57.96
N GLN A 253 16.99 113.83 58.54
CA GLN A 253 16.49 113.88 59.92
C GLN A 253 15.20 114.69 60.20
N LYS A 254 14.08 113.96 60.39
CA LYS A 254 13.39 113.90 61.71
C LYS A 254 12.32 112.80 61.77
N LYS A 255 12.70 111.65 62.35
CA LYS A 255 12.12 111.04 63.58
C LYS A 255 12.39 109.53 63.63
N LYS A 256 13.51 109.15 64.27
CA LYS A 256 13.66 107.87 64.97
C LYS A 256 13.39 108.08 66.45
N HIS A 257 12.28 107.53 66.96
CA HIS A 257 12.11 107.00 68.32
C HIS A 257 10.73 106.30 68.35
N LYS A 258 10.53 105.06 68.79
CA LYS A 258 11.17 104.29 69.86
C LYS A 258 10.76 102.82 69.72
N THR A 259 11.72 101.90 69.72
CA THR A 259 11.48 100.46 69.90
C THR A 259 11.04 100.19 71.35
N ARG A 260 10.01 99.36 71.54
CA ARG A 260 9.83 98.57 72.78
C ARG A 260 9.03 97.28 72.49
N LEU A 261 9.70 96.15 72.70
CA LEU A 261 9.13 94.89 73.22
C LEU A 261 9.60 94.76 74.69
N PRO A 262 9.10 93.84 75.55
CA PRO A 262 8.17 92.70 75.34
C PRO A 262 7.04 92.55 76.40
N THR A 263 6.14 91.56 76.22
CA THR A 263 5.74 90.50 77.20
C THR A 263 4.34 89.91 76.90
N ALA A 264 4.20 88.63 77.27
CA ALA A 264 3.28 87.57 76.87
C ALA A 264 1.82 87.59 77.42
N GLU A 265 1.02 86.64 76.89
CA GLU A 265 -0.43 86.32 77.02
C GLU A 265 -1.25 86.85 75.82
N GLU A 266 -1.78 86.07 74.87
CA GLU A 266 -1.99 84.63 74.75
C GLU A 266 -1.32 84.04 73.50
N LEU A 267 -0.51 83.00 73.73
CA LEU A 267 -0.30 81.92 72.78
C LEU A 267 -1.52 80.99 72.83
N GLY A 268 -1.98 80.53 71.67
CA GLY A 268 -2.88 79.39 71.56
C GLY A 268 -2.59 78.61 70.28
N ILE A 269 -1.48 77.88 70.25
CA ILE A 269 -1.19 76.85 69.23
C ILE A 269 -1.48 75.48 69.84
N ARG A 270 -2.17 74.63 69.05
CA ARG A 270 -2.16 73.14 68.92
C ARG A 270 -3.60 72.64 68.72
N GLU A 271 -3.93 71.64 67.90
CA GLU A 271 -3.16 70.60 67.21
C GLU A 271 -4.01 70.03 66.05
N THR A 272 -3.31 69.57 65.00
CA THR A 272 -3.50 68.43 64.06
C THR A 272 -4.86 67.77 63.75
N GLU A 273 -4.84 67.13 62.57
CA GLU A 273 -5.78 66.14 61.97
C GLU A 273 -6.92 66.77 61.13
N ASP A 274 -7.28 66.32 59.93
CA ASP A 274 -6.82 65.25 59.04
C ASP A 274 -7.45 65.45 57.65
N GLU A 275 -6.75 64.95 56.63
CA GLU A 275 -7.26 64.36 55.38
C GLU A 275 -8.20 65.12 54.40
N VAL A 276 -8.08 64.66 53.14
CA VAL A 276 -8.98 64.82 52.00
C VAL A 276 -8.76 66.06 51.13
N GLN A 277 -8.06 65.86 50.02
CA GLN A 277 -8.66 65.90 48.67
C GLN A 277 -7.60 65.48 47.64
N GLN A 278 -7.63 64.18 47.32
CA GLN A 278 -7.10 63.64 46.07
C GLN A 278 -8.13 63.90 44.97
N ARG A 279 -7.81 64.76 43.99
CA ARG A 279 -8.49 64.81 42.69
C ARG A 279 -7.50 65.08 41.57
N VAL A 280 -7.27 64.02 40.80
CA VAL A 280 -7.36 63.97 39.32
C VAL A 280 -6.77 65.19 38.60
N ILE A 281 -5.60 65.02 37.97
CA ILE A 281 -5.40 64.75 36.53
C ILE A 281 -3.95 64.24 36.38
#